data_AF-A0A1J1IB14-F1
#
_entry.id   AF-A0A1J1IB14-F1
#
_cell.length_a   1.000
_cell.length_b   1.000
_cell.length_c   1.000
_cell.angle_alpha   90.00
_cell.angle_beta   90.00
_cell.angle_gamma   90.00
#
_symmetry.space_group_name_H-M   'P 1'
#
loop_
_entity.id
_entity.type
_entity.pdbx_description
1 polymer ?
#
loop_
_entity_poly.entity_id
_entity_poly.type
_entity_poly.pdbx_seq_one_letter_code
_entity_poly.pdbx_strand_id
1 'polypeptide(L)'
;MTGDNSTFQKNPNIFILKKALINKTITKLQFDVYMVLLNIPAGKVTTYKNIANIVKCNSSRAIGQALRRNPFAPDVPCHRVVKSDLTLGGFSGSTGNKTVERKLKILQSEGVEFQPLKDKKLEIYHTKVKEEHIWKQST
;
A
#
# COMPACT_ATOMS: atom_id res chain seq x y z
N MET A 1 -16.53 -13.27 21.91
CA MET A 1 -17.06 -11.97 22.35
C MET A 1 -16.06 -10.91 21.91
N THR A 2 -16.51 -10.06 20.99
CA THR A 2 -16.00 -8.72 20.63
C THR A 2 -14.48 -8.52 20.48
N GLY A 3 -13.97 -8.78 19.27
CA GLY A 3 -12.82 -8.03 18.75
C GLY A 3 -13.22 -6.55 18.70
N ASP A 4 -12.54 -5.73 19.49
CA ASP A 4 -12.91 -4.35 19.75
C ASP A 4 -12.69 -3.46 18.52
N ASN A 5 -13.79 -2.97 17.93
CA ASN A 5 -13.82 -1.98 16.86
C ASN A 5 -13.34 -0.57 17.30
N SER A 6 -12.91 -0.37 18.55
CA SER A 6 -12.53 0.95 19.10
C SER A 6 -11.26 1.54 18.49
N THR A 7 -10.39 0.74 17.88
CA THR A 7 -9.16 1.24 17.22
C THR A 7 -9.46 1.96 15.90
N PHE A 8 -10.59 1.66 15.24
CA PHE A 8 -10.98 2.28 13.96
C PHE A 8 -11.56 3.69 14.08
N GLN A 9 -12.12 4.06 15.25
CA GLN A 9 -12.88 5.29 15.40
C GLN A 9 -12.05 6.50 15.88
N LYS A 10 -10.80 6.33 16.30
CA LYS A 10 -10.04 7.37 17.01
C LYS A 10 -8.83 7.94 16.28
N ASN A 11 -8.68 7.72 14.97
CA ASN A 11 -7.64 8.42 14.19
C ASN A 11 -8.23 9.70 13.57
N PRO A 12 -7.91 10.90 14.09
CA PRO A 12 -8.48 12.16 13.61
C PRO A 12 -8.22 12.43 12.12
N ASN A 13 -7.13 11.87 11.55
CA ASN A 13 -6.83 11.96 10.13
C ASN A 13 -7.84 11.19 9.25
N ILE A 14 -8.43 10.09 9.73
CA ILE A 14 -9.39 9.29 8.96
C ILE A 14 -10.70 10.06 8.77
N PHE A 15 -11.16 10.82 9.76
CA PHE A 15 -12.39 11.60 9.64
C PHE A 15 -12.25 12.74 8.63
N ILE A 16 -11.14 13.49 8.70
CA ILE A 16 -10.84 14.59 7.77
C ILE A 16 -10.67 14.06 6.35
N LEU A 17 -9.94 12.95 6.18
CA LEU A 17 -9.77 12.32 4.87
C LEU A 17 -11.08 11.73 4.33
N LYS A 18 -11.94 11.12 5.16
CA LYS A 18 -13.30 10.71 4.74
C LYS A 18 -14.12 11.90 4.23
N LYS A 19 -14.05 13.04 4.90
CA LYS A 19 -14.75 14.27 4.46
C LYS A 19 -14.17 14.80 3.14
N ALA A 20 -12.84 14.77 2.98
CA ALA A 20 -12.17 15.13 1.73
C ALA A 20 -12.46 14.15 0.57
N LEU A 21 -12.61 12.86 0.88
CA LEU A 21 -13.00 11.80 -0.07
C LEU A 21 -14.41 12.03 -0.62
N ILE A 22 -15.35 12.54 0.19
CA ILE A 22 -16.73 12.84 -0.22
C ILE A 22 -16.79 14.00 -1.24
N ASN A 23 -15.86 14.96 -1.17
CA ASN A 23 -15.85 16.16 -2.02
C ASN A 23 -15.13 15.98 -3.37
N LYS A 24 -14.54 14.80 -3.65
CA LYS A 24 -13.93 14.47 -4.96
C LYS A 24 -14.71 13.35 -5.64
N THR A 25 -14.94 13.46 -6.94
CA THR A 25 -15.53 12.39 -7.76
C THR A 25 -14.54 11.24 -7.91
N ILE A 26 -14.60 10.28 -6.99
CA ILE A 26 -13.85 9.01 -7.05
C ILE A 26 -14.81 7.83 -7.16
N THR A 27 -14.37 6.74 -7.76
CA THR A 27 -15.18 5.53 -7.88
C THR A 27 -15.29 4.81 -6.54
N LYS A 28 -16.31 3.97 -6.38
CA LYS A 28 -16.47 3.11 -5.20
C LYS A 28 -15.21 2.26 -4.94
N LEU A 29 -14.63 1.67 -6.00
CA LEU A 29 -13.40 0.90 -5.90
C LEU A 29 -12.21 1.75 -5.41
N GLN A 30 -12.07 2.98 -5.91
CA GLN A 30 -11.01 3.90 -5.46
C GLN A 30 -11.16 4.20 -3.97
N PHE A 31 -12.38 4.55 -3.54
CA PHE A 31 -12.69 4.82 -2.13
C PHE A 31 -12.31 3.63 -1.25
N ASP A 32 -12.76 2.41 -1.58
CA ASP A 32 -12.51 1.22 -0.79
C ASP A 32 -11.00 0.88 -0.73
N VAL A 33 -10.27 1.04 -1.84
CA VAL A 33 -8.80 0.88 -1.86
C VAL A 33 -8.11 1.88 -0.94
N TYR A 34 -8.50 3.16 -0.99
CA TYR A 34 -7.89 4.20 -0.16
C TYR A 34 -8.18 3.98 1.33
N MET A 35 -9.39 3.51 1.66
CA MET A 35 -9.73 3.11 3.03
C MET A 35 -8.84 1.97 3.53
N VAL A 36 -8.54 0.97 2.69
CA VAL A 36 -7.59 -0.10 3.07
C VAL A 36 -6.20 0.47 3.32
N LEU A 37 -5.69 1.34 2.45
CA LEU A 37 -4.35 1.93 2.61
C LEU A 37 -4.15 2.67 3.93
N LEU A 38 -5.18 3.37 4.40
CA LEU A 38 -5.13 4.11 5.67
C LEU A 38 -4.98 3.22 6.91
N ASN A 39 -5.24 1.92 6.77
CA ASN A 39 -5.07 0.95 7.86
C ASN A 39 -3.69 0.29 7.87
N ILE A 40 -2.85 0.53 6.86
CA ILE A 40 -1.50 -0.04 6.78
C ILE A 40 -0.57 0.89 7.55
N PRO A 41 0.01 0.49 8.69
CA PRO A 41 0.91 1.35 9.46
C PRO A 41 2.26 1.54 8.75
N ALA A 42 3.00 2.58 9.14
CA ALA A 42 4.39 2.74 8.72
C ALA A 42 5.21 1.49 9.12
N GLY A 43 6.18 1.12 8.29
CA GLY A 43 6.99 -0.07 8.50
C GLY A 43 6.29 -1.38 8.11
N LYS A 44 5.06 -1.32 7.58
CA LYS A 44 4.36 -2.47 7.01
C LYS A 44 3.99 -2.23 5.54
N VAL A 45 3.89 -3.32 4.79
CA VAL A 45 3.50 -3.34 3.38
C VAL A 45 2.34 -4.30 3.14
N THR A 46 1.62 -4.10 2.05
CA THR A 46 0.64 -5.08 1.55
C THR A 46 0.87 -5.32 0.07
N THR A 47 0.11 -6.23 -0.54
CA THR A 47 0.21 -6.52 -1.97
C THR A 47 -1.04 -6.08 -2.73
N TYR A 48 -0.90 -5.82 -4.03
CA TYR A 48 -2.05 -5.55 -4.90
C TYR A 48 -3.10 -6.68 -4.82
N LYS A 49 -2.63 -7.94 -4.73
CA LYS A 49 -3.47 -9.12 -4.58
C LYS A 49 -4.23 -9.11 -3.24
N ASN A 50 -3.56 -8.73 -2.16
CA ASN A 50 -4.20 -8.67 -0.85
C ASN A 50 -5.28 -7.59 -0.80
N ILE A 51 -5.01 -6.39 -1.31
CA ILE A 51 -6.02 -5.34 -1.41
C ILE A 51 -7.20 -5.78 -2.27
N ALA A 52 -6.92 -6.39 -3.44
CA ALA A 52 -7.95 -6.94 -4.33
C ALA A 52 -8.89 -7.90 -3.58
N ASN A 53 -8.33 -8.80 -2.76
CA ASN A 53 -9.13 -9.71 -1.93
C ASN A 53 -9.98 -8.97 -0.89
N ILE A 54 -9.40 -8.00 -0.17
CA ILE A 54 -10.10 -7.24 0.88
C ILE A 54 -11.30 -6.47 0.29
N VAL A 55 -11.12 -5.82 -0.86
CA VAL A 55 -12.18 -5.03 -1.52
C VAL A 55 -13.06 -5.86 -2.47
N LYS A 56 -12.91 -7.19 -2.47
CA LYS A 56 -13.66 -8.14 -3.33
C LYS A 56 -13.59 -7.79 -4.82
N CYS A 57 -12.41 -7.38 -5.29
CA CYS A 57 -12.12 -7.08 -6.69
C CYS A 57 -11.27 -8.19 -7.31
N ASN A 58 -11.74 -8.81 -8.39
CA ASN A 58 -11.02 -9.90 -9.06
C ASN A 58 -9.81 -9.45 -9.91
N SER A 59 -9.37 -8.18 -9.78
CA SER A 59 -8.34 -7.60 -10.64
C SER A 59 -7.32 -6.78 -9.86
N SER A 60 -6.12 -7.36 -9.63
CA SER A 60 -4.97 -6.60 -9.11
C SER A 60 -4.57 -5.44 -10.03
N ARG A 61 -4.85 -5.54 -11.34
CA ARG A 61 -4.62 -4.45 -12.30
C ARG A 61 -5.55 -3.27 -12.02
N ALA A 62 -6.81 -3.51 -11.67
CA ALA A 62 -7.75 -2.46 -11.28
C ALA A 62 -7.28 -1.74 -10.00
N ILE A 63 -6.74 -2.49 -9.03
CA ILE A 63 -6.12 -1.91 -7.83
C ILE A 63 -4.95 -0.99 -8.22
N GLY A 64 -4.05 -1.46 -9.11
CA GLY A 64 -2.96 -0.63 -9.63
C GLY A 64 -3.43 0.66 -10.30
N GLN A 65 -4.54 0.62 -11.05
CA GLN A 65 -5.12 1.83 -11.65
C GLN A 65 -5.74 2.78 -10.63
N ALA A 66 -6.42 2.25 -9.60
CA ALA A 66 -6.95 3.06 -8.49
C ALA A 66 -5.81 3.79 -7.75
N LEU A 67 -4.71 3.09 -7.49
CA LEU A 67 -3.53 3.65 -6.83
C LEU A 67 -2.80 4.68 -7.69
N ARG A 68 -2.69 4.46 -9.00
CA ARG A 68 -2.11 5.43 -9.94
C ARG A 68 -2.87 6.76 -9.97
N ARG A 69 -4.17 6.72 -9.70
CA ARG A 69 -5.05 7.89 -9.67
C ARG A 69 -5.24 8.48 -8.27
N ASN A 70 -4.50 8.00 -7.26
CA ASN A 70 -4.62 8.48 -5.88
C ASN A 70 -4.30 9.98 -5.80
N PRO A 71 -5.29 10.85 -5.61
CA PRO A 71 -5.08 12.29 -5.59
C PRO A 71 -4.77 12.81 -4.17
N PHE A 72 -4.57 11.90 -3.22
CA PHE A 72 -4.30 12.15 -1.80
C PHE A 72 -2.92 11.61 -1.39
N ALA A 73 -2.06 11.29 -2.35
CA ALA A 73 -0.67 10.98 -2.03
C ALA A 73 0.03 12.26 -1.51
N PRO A 74 0.89 12.19 -0.49
CA PRO A 74 1.35 10.98 0.20
C PRO A 74 0.49 10.53 1.40
N ASP A 75 -0.50 11.31 1.83
CA ASP A 75 -1.31 11.04 3.04
C ASP A 75 -2.05 9.69 2.98
N VAL A 76 -2.53 9.31 1.79
CA VAL A 76 -2.98 7.95 1.49
C VAL A 76 -1.77 7.17 0.95
N PRO A 77 -1.18 6.24 1.74
CA PRO A 77 0.19 5.74 1.54
C PRO A 77 0.29 4.66 0.45
N CYS A 78 0.13 5.04 -0.82
CA CYS A 78 0.15 4.10 -1.94
C CYS A 78 1.52 3.43 -2.17
N HIS A 79 2.62 3.98 -1.62
CA HIS A 79 3.96 3.37 -1.66
C HIS A 79 4.05 2.08 -0.86
N ARG A 80 3.15 1.84 0.11
CA ARG A 80 3.11 0.62 0.93
C ARG A 80 2.57 -0.61 0.18
N VAL A 81 2.19 -0.48 -1.09
CA VAL A 81 1.68 -1.59 -1.92
C VAL A 81 2.77 -2.15 -2.83
N VAL A 82 3.08 -3.44 -2.71
CA VAL A 82 4.11 -4.14 -3.48
C VAL A 82 3.51 -5.27 -4.33
N LYS A 83 4.35 -5.93 -5.15
CA LYS A 83 3.92 -7.10 -5.94
C LYS A 83 3.61 -8.29 -5.02
N SER A 84 2.88 -9.28 -5.54
CA SER A 84 2.49 -10.47 -4.78
C SER A 84 3.67 -11.36 -4.35
N ASP A 85 4.81 -11.23 -5.03
CA ASP A 85 6.09 -11.89 -4.72
C ASP A 85 6.96 -11.07 -3.73
N LEU A 86 6.40 -10.01 -3.14
CA LEU A 86 7.05 -9.07 -2.23
C LEU A 86 8.18 -8.23 -2.85
N THR A 87 8.37 -8.30 -4.16
CA THR A 87 9.29 -7.40 -4.87
C THR A 87 8.64 -6.04 -5.12
N LEU A 88 9.46 -5.01 -5.36
CA LEU A 88 8.95 -3.69 -5.70
C LEU A 88 8.32 -3.69 -7.10
N GLY A 89 7.07 -3.24 -7.18
CA GLY A 89 6.41 -2.85 -8.42
C GLY A 89 6.60 -1.36 -8.73
N GLY A 90 6.03 -0.91 -9.85
CA GLY A 90 6.04 0.49 -10.27
C GLY A 90 5.53 1.48 -9.21
N PHE A 91 5.91 2.73 -9.37
CA PHE A 91 5.58 3.82 -8.45
C PHE A 91 5.36 5.14 -9.19
N SER A 92 4.52 6.01 -8.64
CA SER A 92 4.25 7.34 -9.21
C SER A 92 3.84 7.32 -10.70
N GLY A 93 3.15 6.26 -11.14
CA GLY A 93 2.70 6.11 -12.53
C GLY A 93 3.77 5.59 -13.51
N SER A 94 4.96 5.23 -13.05
CA SER A 94 6.06 4.71 -13.87
C SER A 94 6.63 3.41 -13.30
N THR A 95 7.33 2.66 -14.15
CA THR A 95 8.12 1.48 -13.77
C THR A 95 9.62 1.71 -13.89
N GLY A 96 10.06 2.96 -14.14
CA GLY A 96 11.47 3.29 -14.29
C GLY A 96 12.24 3.28 -12.97
N ASN A 97 13.54 2.97 -13.04
CA ASN A 97 14.45 2.79 -11.90
C ASN A 97 14.32 3.92 -10.87
N LYS A 98 14.38 5.19 -11.30
CA LYS A 98 14.29 6.36 -10.42
C LYS A 98 13.04 6.37 -9.54
N THR A 99 11.89 5.95 -10.09
CA THR A 99 10.62 5.92 -9.32
C THR A 99 10.56 4.74 -8.35
N VAL A 100 11.11 3.60 -8.74
CA VAL A 100 11.21 2.41 -7.88
C VAL A 100 12.21 2.66 -6.74
N GLU A 101 13.35 3.29 -7.03
CA GLU A 101 14.33 3.76 -6.03
C GLU A 101 13.71 4.72 -5.04
N ARG A 102 12.90 5.67 -5.50
CA ARG A 102 12.18 6.59 -4.60
C ARG A 102 11.25 5.82 -3.66
N LYS A 103 10.51 4.84 -4.18
CA LYS A 103 9.64 3.97 -3.36
C LYS A 103 10.44 3.18 -2.33
N LEU A 104 11.58 2.60 -2.74
CA LEU A 104 12.49 1.89 -1.83
C LEU A 104 12.93 2.80 -0.69
N LYS A 105 13.42 4.00 -0.99
CA LYS A 105 13.88 4.97 0.02
C LYS A 105 12.78 5.36 1.00
N ILE A 106 11.56 5.60 0.52
CA ILE A 106 10.42 5.92 1.39
C ILE A 106 10.13 4.73 2.32
N LEU A 107 10.05 3.51 1.79
CA LEU A 107 9.80 2.32 2.60
C LEU A 107 10.90 2.08 3.64
N GLN A 108 12.17 2.25 3.27
CA GLN A 108 13.29 2.15 4.19
C GLN A 108 13.24 3.23 5.29
N SER A 109 12.84 4.46 4.95
CA SER A 109 12.65 5.53 5.95
C SER A 109 11.50 5.25 6.93
N GLU A 110 10.54 4.40 6.53
CA GLU A 110 9.50 3.88 7.42
C GLU A 110 9.94 2.64 8.21
N GLY A 111 11.18 2.18 8.04
CA GLY A 111 11.74 1.01 8.72
C GLY A 111 11.46 -0.32 8.03
N VAL A 112 11.05 -0.34 6.76
CA VAL A 112 10.85 -1.59 6.00
C VAL A 112 12.20 -2.15 5.54
N GLU A 113 12.48 -3.39 5.94
CA GLU A 113 13.67 -4.11 5.53
C GLU A 113 13.45 -4.97 4.29
N PHE A 114 14.54 -5.17 3.54
CA PHE A 114 14.58 -5.93 2.31
C PHE A 114 15.66 -7.01 2.39
N GLN A 115 15.41 -8.13 1.72
CA GLN A 115 16.38 -9.21 1.55
C GLN A 115 16.64 -9.46 0.06
N PRO A 116 17.84 -9.90 -0.32
CA PRO A 116 18.11 -10.27 -1.71
C PRO A 116 17.25 -11.45 -2.16
N LEU A 117 16.90 -11.45 -3.45
CA LEU A 117 16.45 -12.65 -4.15
C LEU A 117 17.67 -13.56 -4.35
N LYS A 118 17.49 -14.88 -4.23
CA LYS A 118 18.57 -15.89 -4.30
C LYS A 118 19.57 -15.59 -5.43
N ASP A 119 20.85 -15.71 -5.12
CA ASP A 119 21.98 -15.64 -6.05
C ASP A 119 22.18 -14.30 -6.78
N LYS A 120 21.69 -13.20 -6.21
CA LYS A 120 21.86 -11.84 -6.78
C LYS A 120 22.38 -10.83 -5.74
N LYS A 121 23.20 -9.87 -6.22
CA LYS A 121 23.62 -8.71 -5.40
C LYS A 121 22.40 -7.87 -5.01
N LEU A 122 22.49 -7.15 -3.88
CA LEU A 122 21.48 -6.19 -3.41
C LEU A 122 21.33 -5.05 -4.44
N GLU A 123 20.40 -5.24 -5.37
CA GLU A 123 19.99 -4.25 -6.36
C GLU A 123 18.47 -4.07 -6.32
N ILE A 124 17.97 -2.93 -6.77
CA ILE A 124 16.57 -2.50 -6.61
C ILE A 124 15.55 -3.51 -7.14
N TYR A 125 15.88 -4.28 -8.19
CA TYR A 125 15.02 -5.31 -8.77
C TYR A 125 15.26 -6.72 -8.23
N HIS A 126 16.27 -6.89 -7.39
CA HIS A 126 16.76 -8.16 -6.90
C HIS A 126 16.58 -8.29 -5.39
N THR A 127 15.62 -7.58 -4.84
CA THR A 127 15.25 -7.65 -3.43
C THR A 127 13.76 -7.80 -3.26
N LYS A 128 13.37 -8.44 -2.16
CA LYS A 128 11.98 -8.53 -1.70
C LYS A 128 11.88 -8.01 -0.27
N VAL A 129 10.71 -7.49 0.08
CA VAL A 129 10.40 -7.10 1.46
C VAL A 129 10.47 -8.35 2.35
N LYS A 130 11.11 -8.24 3.52
CA LYS A 130 11.12 -9.35 4.48
C LYS A 130 9.70 -9.61 5.02
N GLU A 131 9.38 -10.87 5.33
CA GLU A 131 7.99 -11.29 5.60
C GLU A 131 7.40 -10.67 6.87
N GLU A 132 8.22 -10.30 7.85
CA GLU A 132 7.81 -9.62 9.08
C GLU A 132 7.17 -8.24 8.81
N HIS A 133 7.46 -7.61 7.67
CA HIS A 133 6.86 -6.34 7.28
C HIS A 133 5.52 -6.50 6.57
N ILE A 134 5.04 -7.73 6.32
CA ILE A 134 3.73 -7.94 5.70
C ILE A 134 2.63 -7.54 6.69
N TRP A 135 1.80 -6.58 6.29
CA TRP A 135 0.58 -6.22 6.99
C TRP A 135 -0.45 -7.34 6.82
N LYS A 136 -0.88 -7.89 7.95
CA LYS A 136 -2.00 -8.83 8.04
C LYS A 136 -3.15 -8.07 8.69
N GLN A 137 -4.29 -8.02 8.02
CA GLN A 137 -5.50 -7.47 8.63
C GLN A 137 -5.91 -8.38 9.79
N SER A 138 -6.06 -7.81 10.98
CA SER A 138 -6.60 -8.55 12.13
C SER A 138 -8.03 -8.96 11.80
N THR A 139 -8.28 -10.27 11.87
CA THR A 139 -9.62 -10.88 11.73
C THR A 139 -10.51 -10.51 12.91
#